data_AF-A0A378VZX8-F1
#
_entry.id   AF-A0A378VZX8-F1
#
_cell.length_a   1.000
_cell.length_b   1.000
_cell.length_c   1.000
_cell.angle_alpha   90.00
_cell.angle_beta   90.00
_cell.angle_gamma   90.00
#
_symmetry.space_group_name_H-M   'P 1'
#
loop_
_entity.id
_entity.type
_entity.pdbx_description
1 polymer ?
#
loop_
_entity_poly.entity_id
_entity_poly.type
_entity_poly.pdbx_seq_one_letter_code
_entity_poly.pdbx_strand_id
1 'polypeptide(L)'
;MTVPHIPRGPVMADIAAFRLTEEEKQRLLDPAIGGIILFRRNFQNIEQLKTLTAEIKALRTPELIIAVDHEGGRVQRFIEGFTRLPAMNVLGQIWDKDGASAAETAAGQVGRVLATELSACGIDLSFTPVLDLDWGNCAVIGNRSFHRNPEAVARLAVALQKGLAKGGMKSCGKHFPGHGFVEGDSHLVLPEDGRSLDELEAADLAPSAL
;
A
#
# COMPACT_ATOMS: atom_id res chain seq x y z
N MET A 1 -19.83 -28.10 -7.55
CA MET A 1 -19.28 -28.17 -6.18
C MET A 1 -19.70 -26.91 -5.45
N THR A 2 -20.13 -27.02 -4.19
CA THR A 2 -20.50 -25.86 -3.37
C THR A 2 -19.24 -25.13 -2.89
N VAL A 3 -19.15 -23.81 -3.10
CA VAL A 3 -18.05 -22.98 -2.58
C VAL A 3 -18.09 -23.03 -1.04
N PRO A 4 -17.01 -23.44 -0.35
CA PRO A 4 -17.02 -23.61 1.10
C PRO A 4 -17.13 -22.26 1.82
N HIS A 5 -17.87 -22.23 2.93
CA HIS A 5 -17.97 -21.06 3.79
C HIS A 5 -16.98 -21.16 4.96
N ILE A 6 -15.86 -20.43 4.90
CA ILE A 6 -14.78 -20.47 5.89
C ILE A 6 -14.41 -19.02 6.27
N PRO A 7 -14.54 -18.61 7.54
CA PRO A 7 -14.13 -17.27 7.98
C PRO A 7 -12.69 -16.94 7.56
N ARG A 8 -12.39 -15.67 7.31
CA ARG A 8 -11.02 -15.22 7.01
C ARG A 8 -10.14 -15.44 8.24
N GLY A 9 -9.06 -16.20 8.09
CA GLY A 9 -8.10 -16.43 9.16
C GLY A 9 -7.12 -15.26 9.37
N PRO A 10 -6.26 -15.33 10.39
CA PRO A 10 -5.34 -14.24 10.75
C PRO A 10 -4.06 -14.18 9.90
N VAL A 11 -3.85 -15.10 8.96
CA VAL A 11 -2.65 -15.14 8.11
C VAL A 11 -2.92 -14.50 6.76
N MET A 12 -2.06 -13.56 6.37
CA MET A 12 -1.90 -13.15 4.98
C MET A 12 -0.72 -13.92 4.37
N ALA A 13 -1.01 -14.72 3.35
CA ALA A 13 0.00 -15.51 2.64
C ALA A 13 0.34 -14.86 1.30
N ASP A 14 1.14 -15.56 0.48
CA ASP A 14 1.39 -15.18 -0.90
C ASP A 14 1.32 -16.39 -1.85
N ILE A 15 1.59 -16.13 -3.12
CA ILE A 15 1.62 -17.13 -4.19
C ILE A 15 2.91 -17.01 -5.00
N ALA A 16 3.29 -18.10 -5.64
CA ALA A 16 4.60 -18.23 -6.26
C ALA A 16 4.70 -17.46 -7.58
N ALA A 17 3.68 -17.57 -8.45
CA ALA A 17 3.75 -17.14 -9.84
C ALA A 17 2.42 -16.56 -10.36
N PHE A 18 2.16 -16.69 -11.66
CA PHE A 18 1.06 -16.05 -12.38
C PHE A 18 -0.30 -16.76 -12.25
N ARG A 19 -0.31 -18.02 -11.79
CA ARG A 19 -1.52 -18.85 -11.66
C ARG A 19 -1.38 -19.76 -10.44
N LEU A 20 -2.51 -20.05 -9.79
CA LEU A 20 -2.54 -20.99 -8.68
C LEU A 20 -2.22 -22.42 -9.13
N THR A 21 -1.29 -23.07 -8.45
CA THR A 21 -1.15 -24.53 -8.51
C THR A 21 -2.22 -25.22 -7.67
N GLU A 22 -2.43 -26.53 -7.85
CA GLU A 22 -3.34 -27.29 -6.98
C GLU A 22 -2.88 -27.32 -5.51
N GLU A 23 -1.57 -27.32 -5.26
CA GLU A 23 -1.02 -27.20 -3.91
C GLU A 23 -1.39 -25.85 -3.28
N GLU A 24 -1.26 -24.76 -4.04
CA GLU A 24 -1.64 -23.42 -3.56
C GLU A 24 -3.15 -23.34 -3.31
N LYS A 25 -4.00 -23.89 -4.19
CA LYS A 25 -5.45 -23.94 -3.95
C LYS A 25 -5.79 -24.61 -2.62
N GLN A 26 -5.17 -25.76 -2.33
CA GLN A 26 -5.38 -26.46 -1.06
C GLN A 26 -4.86 -25.66 0.14
N ARG A 27 -3.68 -25.04 0.01
CA ARG A 27 -3.13 -24.15 1.04
C ARG A 27 -4.08 -22.99 1.34
N LEU A 28 -4.64 -22.36 0.30
CA LEU A 28 -5.56 -21.21 0.43
C LEU A 28 -6.94 -21.55 1.03
N LEU A 29 -7.28 -22.84 1.09
CA LEU A 29 -8.48 -23.32 1.78
C LEU A 29 -8.25 -23.54 3.29
N ASP A 30 -7.01 -23.46 3.78
CA ASP A 30 -6.71 -23.56 5.20
C ASP A 30 -7.42 -22.45 6.00
N PRO A 31 -8.13 -22.76 7.11
CA PRO A 31 -8.83 -21.76 7.91
C PRO A 31 -7.92 -20.71 8.54
N ALA A 32 -6.60 -20.92 8.62
CA ALA A 32 -5.65 -19.92 9.08
C ALA A 32 -5.47 -18.76 8.09
N ILE A 33 -5.73 -18.97 6.80
CA ILE A 33 -5.54 -17.94 5.76
C ILE A 33 -6.79 -17.08 5.61
N GLY A 34 -6.59 -15.75 5.60
CA GLY A 34 -7.65 -14.75 5.39
C GLY A 34 -7.40 -13.80 4.23
N GLY A 35 -6.18 -13.75 3.71
CA GLY A 35 -5.84 -12.91 2.57
C GLY A 35 -4.51 -13.25 1.92
N ILE A 36 -4.23 -12.54 0.82
CA ILE A 36 -3.07 -12.72 -0.04
C ILE A 36 -2.45 -11.38 -0.38
N ILE A 37 -1.13 -11.30 -0.28
CA ILE A 37 -0.33 -10.21 -0.85
C ILE A 37 0.26 -10.66 -2.19
N LEU A 38 0.12 -9.82 -3.21
CA LEU A 38 0.73 -10.02 -4.52
C LEU A 38 2.00 -9.19 -4.69
N PHE A 39 2.92 -9.73 -5.48
CA PHE A 39 4.18 -9.08 -5.84
C PHE A 39 4.35 -9.02 -7.36
N ARG A 40 5.44 -8.39 -7.82
CA ARG A 40 5.75 -8.31 -9.26
C ARG A 40 5.87 -9.70 -9.91
N ARG A 41 6.38 -10.71 -9.19
CA ARG A 41 6.49 -12.09 -9.68
C ARG A 41 5.14 -12.75 -10.01
N ASN A 42 4.03 -12.15 -9.56
CA ASN A 42 2.67 -12.64 -9.80
C ASN A 42 1.98 -11.93 -10.98
N PHE A 43 2.66 -11.00 -11.63
CA PHE A 43 2.10 -10.16 -12.68
C PHE A 43 2.79 -10.37 -14.02
N GLN A 44 2.00 -10.74 -15.02
CA GLN A 44 2.41 -10.82 -16.42
C GLN A 44 1.73 -9.74 -17.27
N ASN A 45 0.41 -9.57 -17.11
CA ASN A 45 -0.41 -8.54 -17.75
C ASN A 45 -1.78 -8.44 -17.04
N ILE A 46 -2.61 -7.46 -17.42
CA ILE A 46 -3.92 -7.19 -16.79
C ILE A 46 -4.88 -8.40 -16.88
N GLU A 47 -4.98 -9.06 -18.03
CA GLU A 47 -5.93 -10.16 -18.21
C GLU A 47 -5.53 -11.40 -17.39
N GLN A 48 -4.23 -11.69 -17.32
CA GLN A 48 -3.71 -12.72 -16.43
C GLN A 48 -3.96 -12.35 -14.96
N LEU A 49 -3.75 -11.10 -14.55
CA LEU A 49 -3.99 -10.66 -13.18
C LEU A 49 -5.47 -10.80 -12.78
N LYS A 50 -6.40 -10.40 -13.65
CA LYS A 50 -7.85 -10.63 -13.46
C LYS A 50 -8.18 -12.10 -13.30
N THR A 51 -7.54 -12.96 -14.08
CA THR A 51 -7.73 -14.42 -13.98
C THR A 51 -7.23 -14.93 -12.62
N LEU A 52 -6.05 -14.49 -12.18
CA LEU A 52 -5.44 -14.85 -10.90
C LEU A 52 -6.28 -14.41 -9.70
N THR A 53 -6.78 -13.17 -9.69
CA THR A 53 -7.62 -12.69 -8.59
C THR A 53 -8.98 -13.37 -8.56
N ALA A 54 -9.59 -13.63 -9.73
CA ALA A 54 -10.84 -14.38 -9.83
C ALA A 54 -10.71 -15.82 -9.32
N GLU A 55 -9.62 -16.54 -9.67
CA GLU A 55 -9.42 -17.90 -9.19
C GLU A 55 -9.15 -17.96 -7.67
N ILE A 56 -8.45 -16.97 -7.10
CA ILE A 56 -8.26 -16.85 -5.65
C ILE A 56 -9.61 -16.62 -4.94
N LYS A 57 -10.40 -15.66 -5.43
CA LYS A 57 -11.69 -15.30 -4.83
C LYS A 57 -12.72 -16.43 -4.91
N ALA A 58 -12.69 -17.23 -5.97
CA ALA A 58 -13.61 -18.35 -6.18
C ALA A 58 -13.41 -19.54 -5.21
N LEU A 59 -12.31 -19.60 -4.46
CA LEU A 59 -11.99 -20.75 -3.60
C LEU A 59 -12.94 -20.90 -2.40
N ARG A 60 -13.40 -19.80 -1.82
CA ARG A 60 -14.13 -19.81 -0.53
C ARG A 60 -14.91 -18.51 -0.29
N THR A 61 -15.86 -18.57 0.62
CA THR A 61 -16.66 -17.42 1.08
C THR A 61 -16.53 -17.24 2.61
N PRO A 62 -16.35 -16.01 3.15
CA PRO A 62 -16.06 -14.77 2.43
C PRO A 62 -14.79 -14.87 1.59
N GLU A 63 -14.76 -14.20 0.43
CA GLU A 63 -13.60 -14.20 -0.46
C GLU A 63 -12.33 -13.78 0.28
N LEU A 64 -11.19 -14.37 -0.05
CA LEU A 64 -9.89 -13.92 0.47
C LEU A 64 -9.64 -12.46 0.05
N ILE A 65 -9.11 -11.66 0.98
CA ILE A 65 -8.67 -10.28 0.69
C ILE A 65 -7.38 -10.34 -0.13
N ILE A 66 -7.28 -9.55 -1.19
CA ILE A 66 -6.10 -9.46 -2.05
C ILE A 66 -5.50 -8.06 -1.95
N ALA A 67 -4.23 -7.99 -1.56
CA ALA A 67 -3.47 -6.75 -1.37
C ALA A 67 -2.20 -6.69 -2.24
N VAL A 68 -1.65 -5.49 -2.42
CA VAL A 68 -0.39 -5.25 -3.16
C VAL A 68 0.30 -3.98 -2.65
N ASP A 69 1.62 -3.85 -2.81
CA ASP A 69 2.30 -2.55 -2.63
C ASP A 69 2.28 -1.72 -3.93
N HIS A 70 1.26 -0.88 -4.09
CA HIS A 70 1.31 0.25 -5.02
C HIS A 70 1.31 1.53 -4.20
N GLU A 71 2.50 2.06 -3.95
CA GLU A 71 2.65 3.40 -3.36
C GLU A 71 2.78 4.43 -4.48
N GLY A 72 3.66 4.14 -5.43
CA GLY A 72 4.10 5.05 -6.48
C GLY A 72 5.63 5.08 -6.61
N GLY A 73 6.14 5.67 -7.69
CA GLY A 73 7.57 5.73 -7.94
C GLY A 73 8.20 4.34 -7.97
N ARG A 74 9.28 4.11 -7.23
CA ARG A 74 9.98 2.81 -7.22
C ARG A 74 9.17 1.66 -6.59
N VAL A 75 8.11 1.95 -5.84
CA VAL A 75 7.23 0.94 -5.23
C VAL A 75 5.90 0.87 -5.98
N GLN A 76 5.95 0.24 -7.15
CA GLN A 76 4.78 -0.10 -7.96
C GLN A 76 5.01 -1.49 -8.57
N ARG A 77 4.23 -2.48 -8.15
CA ARG A 77 4.47 -3.88 -8.55
C ARG A 77 4.09 -4.15 -10.00
N PHE A 78 2.93 -3.65 -10.43
CA PHE A 78 2.36 -3.86 -11.76
C PHE A 78 2.60 -2.62 -12.62
N ILE A 79 3.21 -2.79 -13.79
CA ILE A 79 3.69 -1.68 -14.63
C ILE A 79 2.98 -1.68 -15.99
N GLU A 80 3.10 -2.78 -16.74
CA GLU A 80 2.50 -2.88 -18.08
C GLU A 80 0.97 -2.72 -18.01
N GLY A 81 0.42 -1.77 -18.76
CA GLY A 81 -1.01 -1.45 -18.77
C GLY A 81 -1.53 -0.63 -17.58
N PHE A 82 -0.68 -0.32 -16.59
CA PHE A 82 -1.02 0.58 -15.48
C PHE A 82 -0.46 1.98 -15.73
N THR A 83 -1.14 3.00 -15.20
CA THR A 83 -0.58 4.35 -15.14
C THR A 83 0.67 4.33 -14.28
N ARG A 84 1.76 4.94 -14.77
CA ARG A 84 2.98 5.04 -13.97
C ARG A 84 2.81 6.12 -12.90
N LEU A 85 2.71 5.68 -11.64
CA LEU A 85 2.44 6.55 -10.52
C LEU A 85 3.71 7.32 -10.08
N PRO A 86 3.61 8.61 -9.70
CA PRO A 86 4.74 9.37 -9.18
C PRO A 86 5.17 8.85 -7.80
N ALA A 87 6.41 9.12 -7.40
CA ALA A 87 6.80 8.94 -5.99
C ALA A 87 6.03 9.95 -5.12
N MET A 88 5.74 9.61 -3.86
CA MET A 88 4.89 10.46 -3.01
C MET A 88 5.56 11.81 -2.69
N ASN A 89 6.89 11.89 -2.66
CA ASN A 89 7.59 13.16 -2.46
C ASN A 89 7.32 14.19 -3.57
N VAL A 90 6.90 13.76 -4.76
CA VAL A 90 6.48 14.66 -5.85
C VAL A 90 5.27 15.48 -5.41
N LEU A 91 4.37 14.90 -4.62
CA LEU A 91 3.22 15.62 -4.07
C LEU A 91 3.65 16.63 -3.00
N GLY A 92 4.69 16.32 -2.21
CA GLY A 92 5.34 17.30 -1.33
C GLY A 92 6.02 18.43 -2.10
N GLN A 93 6.64 18.13 -3.25
CA GLN A 93 7.22 19.18 -4.10
C GLN A 93 6.15 20.10 -4.69
N ILE A 94 4.98 19.57 -5.05
CA ILE A 94 3.82 20.39 -5.46
C ILE A 94 3.32 21.21 -4.27
N TRP A 95 3.32 20.66 -3.07
CA TRP A 95 2.95 21.39 -1.85
C TRP A 95 3.83 22.62 -1.65
N ASP A 96 5.15 22.46 -1.76
CA ASP A 96 6.11 23.56 -1.57
C ASP A 96 6.03 24.60 -2.68
N LYS A 97 5.82 24.16 -3.92
CA LYS A 97 5.88 25.02 -5.10
C LYS A 97 4.56 25.74 -5.41
N ASP A 98 3.47 24.97 -5.41
CA ASP A 98 2.15 25.39 -5.91
C ASP A 98 1.11 25.49 -4.77
N GLY A 99 1.48 25.11 -3.55
CA GLY A 99 0.67 25.24 -2.34
C GLY A 99 -0.21 24.02 -2.03
N ALA A 100 -0.72 24.00 -0.79
CA ALA A 100 -1.46 22.86 -0.23
C ALA A 100 -2.68 22.43 -1.06
N SER A 101 -3.45 23.39 -1.58
CA SER A 101 -4.67 23.09 -2.36
C SER A 101 -4.38 22.33 -3.66
N ALA A 102 -3.32 22.72 -4.38
CA ALA A 102 -2.89 22.06 -5.61
C ALA A 102 -2.37 20.65 -5.29
N ALA A 103 -1.57 20.51 -4.23
CA ALA A 103 -0.98 19.25 -3.82
C ALA A 103 -2.02 18.23 -3.32
N GLU A 104 -3.01 18.66 -2.52
CA GLU A 104 -4.12 17.81 -2.08
C GLU A 104 -4.99 17.36 -3.27
N THR A 105 -5.26 18.26 -4.22
CA THR A 105 -5.99 17.91 -5.44
C THR A 105 -5.23 16.85 -6.23
N ALA A 106 -3.92 17.02 -6.41
CA ALA A 106 -3.06 16.06 -7.09
C ALA A 106 -3.02 14.71 -6.35
N ALA A 107 -2.86 14.71 -5.02
CA ALA A 107 -2.87 13.50 -4.19
C ALA A 107 -4.20 12.74 -4.34
N GLY A 108 -5.33 13.46 -4.32
CA GLY A 108 -6.64 12.86 -4.55
C GLY A 108 -6.79 12.19 -5.93
N GLN A 109 -6.18 12.76 -6.98
CA GLN A 109 -6.19 12.11 -8.30
C GLN A 109 -5.27 10.89 -8.36
N VAL A 110 -4.06 10.99 -7.79
CA VAL A 110 -3.14 9.85 -7.71
C VAL A 110 -3.81 8.68 -6.99
N GLY A 111 -4.43 8.92 -5.84
CA GLY A 111 -5.15 7.90 -5.08
C GLY A 111 -6.31 7.30 -5.88
N ARG A 112 -7.04 8.13 -6.63
CA ARG A 112 -8.15 7.66 -7.47
C ARG A 112 -7.67 6.73 -8.58
N VAL A 113 -6.66 7.15 -9.35
CA VAL A 113 -6.12 6.35 -10.46
C VAL A 113 -5.56 5.02 -9.95
N LEU A 114 -4.72 5.09 -8.91
CA LEU A 114 -4.13 3.94 -8.24
C LEU A 114 -5.19 2.90 -7.85
N ALA A 115 -6.21 3.33 -7.10
CA ALA A 115 -7.22 2.41 -6.61
C ALA A 115 -8.14 1.90 -7.73
N THR A 116 -8.57 2.75 -8.66
CA THR A 116 -9.48 2.34 -9.74
C THR A 116 -8.84 1.30 -10.66
N GLU A 117 -7.58 1.46 -11.05
CA GLU A 117 -6.90 0.49 -11.93
C GLU A 117 -6.69 -0.86 -11.25
N LEU A 118 -6.34 -0.86 -9.96
CA LEU A 118 -6.20 -2.09 -9.18
C LEU A 118 -7.53 -2.78 -8.93
N SER A 119 -8.58 -2.02 -8.59
CA SER A 119 -9.94 -2.54 -8.38
C SER A 119 -10.48 -3.21 -9.65
N ALA A 120 -10.17 -2.66 -10.84
CA ALA A 120 -10.52 -3.28 -12.13
C ALA A 120 -9.85 -4.64 -12.36
N CYS A 121 -8.82 -4.97 -11.59
CA CYS A 121 -8.13 -6.26 -11.60
C CYS A 121 -8.53 -7.17 -10.43
N GLY A 122 -9.52 -6.80 -9.62
CA GLY A 122 -9.99 -7.60 -8.48
C GLY A 122 -9.11 -7.52 -7.23
N ILE A 123 -8.28 -6.48 -7.11
CA ILE A 123 -7.49 -6.20 -5.90
C ILE A 123 -8.35 -5.39 -4.92
N ASP A 124 -8.30 -5.74 -3.63
CA ASP A 124 -9.13 -5.11 -2.60
C ASP A 124 -8.41 -3.93 -1.90
N LEU A 125 -7.08 -3.98 -1.83
CA LEU A 125 -6.27 -3.02 -1.06
C LEU A 125 -4.90 -2.77 -1.70
N SER A 126 -4.43 -1.52 -1.62
CA SER A 126 -3.00 -1.22 -1.70
C SER A 126 -2.47 -0.86 -0.32
N PHE A 127 -1.27 -1.35 0.03
CA PHE A 127 -0.59 -0.93 1.25
C PHE A 127 0.00 0.46 1.08
N THR A 128 -0.81 1.50 1.26
CA THR A 128 -0.47 2.91 1.07
C THR A 128 -1.48 3.78 1.83
N PRO A 129 -1.15 4.99 2.31
CA PRO A 129 0.10 5.74 2.14
C PRO A 129 1.24 5.40 3.11
N VAL A 130 2.45 5.80 2.70
CA VAL A 130 3.57 6.03 3.62
C VAL A 130 3.32 7.33 4.39
N LEU A 131 3.30 7.25 5.72
CA LEU A 131 3.09 8.33 6.68
C LEU A 131 4.40 8.77 7.36
N ASP A 132 5.50 8.08 7.08
CA ASP A 132 6.82 8.41 7.60
C ASP A 132 7.26 9.82 7.13
N LEU A 133 7.84 10.62 8.03
CA LEU A 133 8.34 11.95 7.70
C LEU A 133 9.70 11.88 7.01
N ASP A 134 9.95 12.74 6.02
CA ASP A 134 11.27 12.84 5.38
C ASP A 134 12.25 13.64 6.24
N TRP A 135 12.83 12.98 7.25
CA TRP A 135 13.87 13.58 8.06
C TRP A 135 15.22 13.74 7.33
N GLY A 136 15.36 13.14 6.13
CA GLY A 136 16.61 13.08 5.37
C GLY A 136 17.56 11.95 5.78
N ASN A 137 17.15 11.10 6.73
CA ASN A 137 17.99 10.07 7.35
C ASN A 137 17.77 8.68 6.71
N CYS A 138 16.51 8.33 6.43
CA CYS A 138 16.13 6.96 6.11
C CYS A 138 16.10 6.69 4.60
N ALA A 139 17.17 6.12 4.05
CA ALA A 139 17.27 5.80 2.62
C ALA A 139 16.21 4.79 2.12
N VAL A 140 15.78 3.84 2.97
CA VAL A 140 14.77 2.84 2.62
C VAL A 140 13.37 3.46 2.48
N ILE A 141 13.08 4.56 3.19
CA ILE A 141 11.93 5.42 2.92
C ILE A 141 12.24 6.33 1.74
N GLY A 142 13.20 7.25 1.87
CA GLY A 142 13.59 8.21 0.84
C GLY A 142 12.37 8.88 0.21
N ASN A 143 12.31 8.89 -1.13
CA ASN A 143 11.21 9.52 -1.89
C ASN A 143 9.82 8.86 -1.75
N ARG A 144 9.68 7.84 -0.91
CA ARG A 144 8.39 7.24 -0.55
C ARG A 144 7.62 8.08 0.46
N SER A 145 8.31 8.87 1.29
CA SER A 145 7.66 9.86 2.15
C SER A 145 7.08 10.99 1.29
N PHE A 146 5.97 11.59 1.71
CA PHE A 146 5.46 12.79 1.06
C PHE A 146 6.34 14.00 1.32
N HIS A 147 6.75 14.22 2.58
CA HIS A 147 7.30 15.49 3.01
C HIS A 147 7.96 15.38 4.41
N ARG A 148 8.77 16.38 4.79
CA ARG A 148 9.35 16.49 6.14
C ARG A 148 8.34 16.97 7.20
N ASN A 149 7.47 17.89 6.81
CA ASN A 149 6.51 18.52 7.72
C ASN A 149 5.31 17.59 8.01
N PRO A 150 4.98 17.31 9.28
CA PRO A 150 3.90 16.39 9.65
C PRO A 150 2.51 16.84 9.18
N GLU A 151 2.22 18.14 9.14
CA GLU A 151 0.94 18.65 8.63
C GLU A 151 0.78 18.38 7.13
N ALA A 152 1.86 18.58 6.36
CA ALA A 152 1.85 18.29 4.92
C ALA A 152 1.62 16.79 4.68
N VAL A 153 2.32 15.92 5.41
CA VAL A 153 2.14 14.46 5.31
C VAL A 153 0.71 14.06 5.66
N ALA A 154 0.18 14.53 6.79
CA ALA A 154 -1.19 14.29 7.22
C ALA A 154 -2.23 14.68 6.16
N ARG A 155 -2.16 15.91 5.65
CA ARG A 155 -3.16 16.43 4.70
C ARG A 155 -3.08 15.76 3.34
N LEU A 156 -1.87 15.49 2.84
CA LEU A 156 -1.67 14.76 1.59
C LEU A 156 -2.12 13.30 1.72
N ALA A 157 -1.85 12.64 2.85
CA ALA A 157 -2.31 11.29 3.11
C ALA A 157 -3.85 11.20 3.15
N VAL A 158 -4.52 12.13 3.83
CA VAL A 158 -6.00 12.21 3.85
C VAL A 158 -6.57 12.47 2.45
N ALA A 159 -5.92 13.34 1.66
CA ALA A 159 -6.33 13.60 0.29
C ALA A 159 -6.17 12.35 -0.60
N LEU A 160 -5.03 11.64 -0.51
CA LEU A 160 -4.80 10.36 -1.17
C LEU A 160 -5.86 9.34 -0.75
N GLN A 161 -6.14 9.20 0.55
CA GLN A 161 -7.15 8.30 1.11
C GLN A 161 -8.55 8.56 0.52
N LYS A 162 -8.95 9.83 0.37
CA LYS A 162 -10.20 10.18 -0.32
C LYS A 162 -10.19 9.74 -1.79
N GLY A 163 -9.04 9.84 -2.46
CA GLY A 163 -8.83 9.30 -3.80
C GLY A 163 -8.99 7.78 -3.86
N LEU A 164 -8.29 7.06 -2.97
CA LEU A 164 -8.36 5.59 -2.85
C LEU A 164 -9.80 5.12 -2.65
N ALA A 165 -10.53 5.78 -1.75
CA ALA A 165 -11.93 5.48 -1.47
C ALA A 165 -12.84 5.65 -2.69
N LYS A 166 -12.61 6.69 -3.52
CA LYS A 166 -13.32 6.87 -4.79
C LYS A 166 -13.02 5.77 -5.81
N GLY A 167 -11.86 5.14 -5.72
CA GLY A 167 -11.49 3.96 -6.53
C GLY A 167 -11.88 2.62 -5.90
N GLY A 168 -12.56 2.62 -4.74
CA GLY A 168 -13.06 1.42 -4.08
C GLY A 168 -12.17 0.86 -2.95
N MET A 169 -11.02 1.49 -2.68
CA MET A 169 -10.05 0.98 -1.70
C MET A 169 -10.07 1.72 -0.36
N LYS A 170 -9.67 1.02 0.70
CA LYS A 170 -9.27 1.65 1.96
C LYS A 170 -7.78 2.02 1.92
N SER A 171 -7.30 2.71 2.95
CA SER A 171 -5.88 3.03 3.15
C SER A 171 -5.25 2.11 4.19
N CYS A 172 -3.92 1.99 4.14
CA CYS A 172 -3.10 1.35 5.15
C CYS A 172 -1.86 2.23 5.38
N GLY A 173 -1.90 3.01 6.46
CA GLY A 173 -0.80 3.87 6.87
C GLY A 173 0.42 3.06 7.30
N LYS A 174 1.61 3.48 6.88
CA LYS A 174 2.87 2.81 7.24
C LYS A 174 4.03 3.79 7.41
N HIS A 175 5.03 3.52 8.25
CA HIS A 175 5.17 2.33 9.11
C HIS A 175 5.05 2.80 10.55
N PHE A 176 3.93 2.49 11.22
CA PHE A 176 3.71 2.91 12.60
C PHE A 176 4.84 2.37 13.52
N PRO A 177 5.39 3.18 14.46
CA PRO A 177 4.99 4.54 14.84
C PRO A 177 5.66 5.67 14.02
N GLY A 178 6.51 5.33 13.06
CA GLY A 178 7.27 6.25 12.21
C GLY A 178 8.66 5.68 11.91
N HIS A 179 9.01 5.57 10.63
CA HIS A 179 10.29 5.03 10.16
C HIS A 179 11.23 6.12 9.61
N GLY A 180 10.75 7.35 9.52
CA GLY A 180 11.44 8.42 8.81
C GLY A 180 12.78 8.83 9.42
N PHE A 181 12.92 8.69 10.75
CA PHE A 181 14.03 9.26 11.51
C PHE A 181 15.25 8.35 11.61
N VAL A 182 15.03 7.02 11.60
CA VAL A 182 16.11 6.05 11.73
C VAL A 182 17.01 6.02 10.50
N GLU A 183 18.27 5.70 10.71
CA GLU A 183 19.20 5.37 9.64
C GLU A 183 19.23 3.85 9.41
N GLY A 184 19.72 3.44 8.24
CA GLY A 184 19.93 2.03 7.92
C GLY A 184 18.74 1.37 7.23
N ASP A 185 19.04 0.26 6.56
CA ASP A 185 18.04 -0.52 5.84
C ASP A 185 17.46 -1.59 6.77
N SER A 186 16.19 -1.42 7.17
CA SER A 186 15.49 -2.39 8.03
C SER A 186 15.33 -3.78 7.42
N HIS A 187 15.66 -3.97 6.13
CA HIS A 187 15.78 -5.30 5.54
C HIS A 187 17.02 -6.07 6.01
N LEU A 188 18.03 -5.39 6.55
CA LEU A 188 19.34 -5.95 6.87
C LEU A 188 19.76 -5.75 8.33
N VAL A 189 19.24 -4.70 8.98
CA VAL A 189 19.56 -4.36 10.38
C VAL A 189 18.28 -4.10 11.16
N LEU A 190 18.39 -4.06 12.49
CA LEU A 190 17.34 -3.56 13.38
C LEU A 190 17.67 -2.10 13.75
N PRO A 191 17.03 -1.09 13.12
CA PRO A 191 17.31 0.30 13.42
C PRO A 191 16.80 0.69 14.81
N GLU A 192 17.47 1.64 15.46
CA GLU A 192 17.08 2.19 16.76
C GLU A 192 16.74 3.67 16.62
N ASP A 193 15.55 4.06 17.09
CA ASP A 193 15.14 5.46 17.25
C ASP A 193 15.22 5.81 18.74
N GLY A 194 16.18 6.65 19.12
CA GLY A 194 16.43 7.02 20.52
C GLY A 194 15.58 8.20 21.03
N ARG A 195 14.66 8.72 20.22
CA ARG A 195 13.80 9.84 20.61
C ARG A 195 12.78 9.44 21.68
N SER A 196 12.35 10.41 22.46
CA SER A 196 11.28 10.26 23.44
C SER A 196 9.90 10.14 22.79
N LEU A 197 8.92 9.62 23.54
CA LEU A 197 7.53 9.57 23.08
C LEU A 197 6.97 10.96 22.77
N ASP A 198 7.29 11.97 23.58
CA ASP A 198 6.86 13.36 23.36
C ASP A 198 7.35 13.91 22.02
N GLU A 199 8.59 13.57 21.63
CA GLU A 199 9.14 13.95 20.32
C GLU A 199 8.41 13.25 19.16
N LEU A 200 8.03 11.98 19.32
CA LEU A 200 7.23 11.26 18.33
C LEU A 200 5.80 11.82 18.24
N GLU A 201 5.17 12.12 19.37
CA GLU A 201 3.81 12.70 19.43
C GLU A 201 3.74 14.08 18.79
N ALA A 202 4.79 14.89 18.97
CA ALA A 202 4.89 16.20 18.36
C ALA A 202 5.08 16.16 16.82
N ALA A 203 5.43 15.02 16.25
CA ALA A 203 5.73 14.88 14.82
C ALA A 203 5.23 13.56 14.21
N ASP A 204 6.03 12.49 14.25
CA ASP A 204 5.86 11.25 13.47
C ASP A 204 4.53 10.50 13.74
N LEU A 205 3.97 10.62 14.95
CA LEU A 205 2.68 10.02 15.29
C LEU A 205 1.48 10.84 14.78
N ALA A 206 1.64 12.15 14.55
CA ALA A 206 0.54 13.03 14.18
C ALA A 206 -0.18 12.63 12.88
N PRO A 207 0.50 12.22 11.79
CA PRO A 207 -0.18 11.73 10.59
C PRO A 207 -1.00 10.44 10.79
N SER A 208 -0.64 9.62 11.78
CA SER A 208 -1.32 8.34 12.06
C SER A 208 -2.56 8.50 12.94
N ALA A 209 -2.76 9.67 13.54
CA ALA A 209 -3.87 9.95 14.45
C ALA A 209 -5.15 10.47 13.76
N LEU A 210 -5.17 10.53 12.43
CA LEU A 210 -6.23 11.09 11.58
C LEU A 210 -7.06 10.02 10.86
#